data_AF-A0A840EU92-F1
#
_entry.id   AF-A0A840EU92-F1
#
_cell.length_a   1.000
_cell.length_b   1.000
_cell.length_c   1.000
_cell.angle_alpha   90.00
_cell.angle_beta   90.00
_cell.angle_gamma   90.00
#
_symmetry.space_group_name_H-M   'P 1'
#
loop_
_entity.id
_entity.type
_entity.pdbx_description
1 polymer ?
#
loop_
_entity_poly.entity_id
_entity_poly.type
_entity_poly.pdbx_seq_one_letter_code
_entity_poly.pdbx_strand_id
1 'polypeptide(L)'
;MSTTGRQALWSIAATIVLTVRLVATIMTVGTVLIWVVAAVRDDLLNPWLWWAVGSAATLLVSTYLYSHLRVRYPSRSERWEE
;
A
#
# COMPACT_ATOMS: atom_id res chain seq x y z
N MET A 1 -4.14 7.83 -28.17
CA MET A 1 -3.37 8.25 -26.97
C MET A 1 -1.92 7.84 -27.20
N SER A 2 -0.99 8.79 -27.28
CA SER A 2 0.42 8.50 -27.60
C SER A 2 1.02 7.53 -26.57
N THR A 3 1.92 6.64 -27.02
CA THR A 3 2.64 5.68 -26.16
C THR A 3 3.30 6.37 -24.96
N THR A 4 3.80 7.60 -25.16
CA THR A 4 4.35 8.48 -24.12
C THR A 4 3.31 8.91 -23.08
N GLY A 5 2.11 9.32 -23.50
CA GLY A 5 1.05 9.73 -22.57
C GLY A 5 0.56 8.57 -21.70
N ARG A 6 0.52 7.35 -22.26
CA ARG A 6 0.18 6.15 -21.50
C ARG A 6 1.27 5.80 -20.48
N GLN A 7 2.55 5.86 -20.87
CA GLN A 7 3.67 5.64 -19.94
C GLN A 7 3.70 6.64 -18.79
N ALA A 8 3.48 7.92 -19.06
CA ALA A 8 3.45 8.96 -18.03
C ALA A 8 2.32 8.70 -17.01
N LEU A 9 1.12 8.38 -17.48
CA LEU A 9 -0.03 8.06 -16.62
C LEU A 9 0.26 6.86 -15.70
N TRP A 10 0.92 5.82 -16.22
CA TRP A 10 1.29 4.64 -15.43
C TRP A 10 2.40 4.89 -14.42
N SER A 11 3.43 5.67 -14.77
CA SER A 11 4.46 6.08 -13.81
C SER A 11 3.86 6.88 -12.66
N ILE A 12 2.93 7.80 -12.96
CA ILE A 12 2.21 8.56 -11.93
C ILE A 12 1.38 7.62 -11.05
N ALA A 13 0.65 6.67 -11.65
CA ALA A 13 -0.12 5.68 -10.89
C ALA A 13 0.79 4.85 -9.95
N ALA A 14 1.93 4.37 -10.44
CA ALA A 14 2.88 3.63 -9.62
C ALA A 14 3.42 4.46 -8.45
N THR A 15 3.78 5.72 -8.69
CA THR A 15 4.22 6.65 -7.64
C THR A 15 3.14 6.87 -6.59
N ILE A 16 1.89 7.10 -7.00
CA ILE A 16 0.77 7.26 -6.07
C ILE A 16 0.61 6.01 -5.19
N VAL A 17 0.65 4.81 -5.80
CA VAL A 17 0.52 3.56 -5.06
C VAL A 17 1.66 3.37 -4.05
N LEU A 18 2.89 3.70 -4.44
CA LEU A 18 4.05 3.64 -3.54
C LEU A 18 3.90 4.62 -2.37
N THR A 19 3.49 5.85 -2.64
CA THR A 19 3.26 6.86 -1.59
C THR A 19 2.15 6.43 -0.63
N VAL A 20 1.01 5.97 -1.15
CA VAL A 20 -0.10 5.47 -0.32
C VAL A 20 0.36 4.28 0.52
N ARG A 21 1.15 3.37 -0.05
CA ARG A 21 1.70 2.23 0.68
C ARG A 21 2.62 2.65 1.82
N LEU A 22 3.48 3.63 1.60
CA LEU A 22 4.35 4.17 2.63
C LEU A 22 3.54 4.76 3.80
N VAL A 23 2.58 5.64 3.47
CA VAL A 23 1.71 6.28 4.47
C VAL A 23 0.88 5.24 5.22
N ALA A 24 0.29 4.28 4.51
CA ALA A 24 -0.48 3.19 5.12
C ALA A 24 0.39 2.34 6.05
N THR A 25 1.65 2.07 5.69
CA THR A 25 2.60 1.35 6.56
C THR A 25 2.84 2.10 7.86
N ILE A 26 3.16 3.39 7.77
CA ILE A 26 3.43 4.24 8.93
C ILE A 26 2.19 4.31 9.84
N MET A 27 1.03 4.56 9.24
CA MET A 27 -0.25 4.59 9.96
C MET A 27 -0.54 3.25 10.64
N THR A 28 -0.32 2.13 9.94
CA THR A 28 -0.56 0.78 10.51
C THR A 28 0.29 0.55 11.74
N VAL A 29 1.58 0.83 11.67
CA VAL A 29 2.49 0.67 12.81
C VAL A 29 2.04 1.54 13.99
N GLY A 30 1.79 2.84 13.75
CA GLY A 30 1.37 3.76 14.81
C GLY A 30 0.05 3.32 15.46
N THR A 31 -0.91 2.91 14.64
CA THR A 31 -2.24 2.52 15.13
C THR A 31 -2.20 1.21 15.90
N VAL A 32 -1.41 0.23 15.46
CA VAL A 32 -1.20 -1.04 16.18
C VAL A 32 -0.56 -0.76 17.54
N LEU A 33 0.45 0.10 17.61
CA LEU A 33 1.11 0.45 18.88
C LEU A 33 0.13 1.08 19.87
N ILE A 34 -0.69 2.03 19.42
CA ILE A 34 -1.70 2.66 20.27
C ILE A 34 -2.75 1.64 20.71
N TRP A 35 -3.18 0.76 19.81
CA TRP A 35 -4.10 -0.32 20.16
C TRP A 35 -3.52 -1.25 21.22
N VAL A 36 -2.27 -1.70 21.09
CA VAL A 36 -1.62 -2.56 22.09
C VAL A 36 -1.58 -1.88 23.46
N VAL A 37 -1.21 -0.59 23.51
CA VAL A 37 -1.19 0.17 24.76
C VAL A 37 -2.58 0.29 25.39
N ALA A 38 -3.61 0.55 24.57
CA ALA A 38 -5.00 0.63 25.03
C ALA A 38 -5.54 -0.74 25.49
N ALA A 39 -5.18 -1.81 24.77
CA ALA A 39 -5.62 -3.17 25.06
C ALA A 39 -5.04 -3.72 26.36
N VAL A 40 -3.80 -3.32 26.72
CA VAL A 40 -3.21 -3.65 28.02
C VAL A 40 -3.87 -2.86 29.15
N ARG A 41 -4.38 -1.65 28.87
CA ARG A 41 -4.94 -0.76 29.89
C ARG A 41 -6.41 -1.00 30.20
N ASP A 42 -7.22 -1.36 29.20
CA ASP A 42 -8.67 -1.29 29.31
C ASP A 42 -9.35 -2.56 28.77
N ASP A 43 -9.40 -2.71 27.45
CA ASP A 43 -10.07 -3.84 26.80
C ASP A 43 -9.47 -4.13 25.42
N LEU A 44 -9.45 -5.41 25.04
CA LEU A 44 -8.89 -5.90 23.77
C LEU A 44 -9.70 -5.38 22.55
N LEU A 45 -11.01 -5.23 22.69
CA LEU A 45 -11.95 -4.75 21.66
C LEU A 45 -12.14 -3.22 21.69
N ASN A 46 -11.07 -2.49 21.97
CA ASN A 46 -11.08 -1.03 21.93
C ASN A 46 -11.26 -0.49 20.48
N PRO A 47 -11.96 0.65 20.28
CA PRO A 47 -12.03 1.37 19.00
C PRO A 47 -10.72 1.49 18.19
N TRP A 48 -9.55 1.54 18.85
CA TRP A 48 -8.24 1.55 18.18
C TRP A 48 -7.97 0.31 17.31
N LEU A 49 -8.60 -0.83 17.62
CA LEU A 49 -8.54 -2.04 16.81
C LEU A 49 -9.04 -1.77 15.37
N TRP A 50 -10.12 -1.01 15.24
CA TRP A 50 -10.71 -0.71 13.93
C TRP A 50 -9.83 0.17 13.06
N TRP A 51 -9.12 1.11 13.68
CA TRP A 51 -8.12 1.90 12.96
C TRP A 51 -6.96 1.01 12.48
N ALA A 52 -6.50 0.06 13.31
CA ALA A 52 -5.44 -0.87 12.96
C ALA A 52 -5.88 -1.78 11.79
N VAL A 53 -7.11 -2.33 11.87
CA VAL A 53 -7.71 -3.12 10.79
C VAL A 53 -7.85 -2.30 9.50
N GLY A 54 -8.31 -1.04 9.58
CA GLY A 54 -8.47 -0.17 8.41
C GLY A 54 -7.15 0.16 7.71
N SER A 55 -6.09 0.36 8.48
CA SER A 55 -4.75 0.59 7.94
C SER A 55 -4.14 -0.65 7.27
N ALA A 56 -4.32 -1.84 7.88
CA ALA A 56 -3.94 -3.12 7.29
C ALA A 56 -4.73 -3.42 6.00
N ALA A 57 -6.03 -3.13 5.97
CA ALA A 57 -6.86 -3.24 4.78
C ALA A 57 -6.36 -2.32 3.65
N THR A 58 -5.98 -1.07 3.98
CA THR A 58 -5.42 -0.11 3.02
C THR A 58 -4.10 -0.61 2.42
N LEU A 59 -3.25 -1.24 3.24
CA LEU A 59 -2.02 -1.91 2.79
C LEU A 59 -2.30 -3.06 1.83
N LEU A 60 -3.29 -3.90 2.12
CA LEU A 60 -3.71 -4.99 1.25
C LEU A 60 -4.21 -4.47 -0.10
N VAL A 61 -5.05 -3.44 -0.09
CA VAL A 61 -5.53 -2.79 -1.33
C VAL A 61 -4.36 -2.23 -2.14
N SER A 62 -3.42 -1.51 -1.50
CA SER A 62 -2.22 -0.99 -2.19
C SER A 62 -1.36 -2.11 -2.77
N THR A 63 -1.23 -3.22 -2.05
CA THR A 63 -0.49 -4.41 -2.50
C THR A 63 -1.15 -5.04 -3.71
N TYR A 64 -2.47 -5.20 -3.67
CA TYR A 64 -3.24 -5.76 -4.76
C TYR A 64 -3.15 -4.87 -6.02
N LEU A 65 -3.26 -3.55 -5.83
CA LEU A 65 -3.17 -2.58 -6.90
C LEU A 65 -1.77 -2.57 -7.55
N TYR A 66 -0.71 -2.64 -6.74
CA TYR A 66 0.67 -2.78 -7.23
C TYR A 66 0.89 -4.10 -7.97
N SER A 67 0.38 -5.22 -7.45
CA SER A 67 0.47 -6.53 -8.11
C SER A 67 -0.23 -6.52 -9.46
N HIS A 68 -1.42 -5.92 -9.53
CA HIS A 68 -2.16 -5.77 -10.79
C HIS A 68 -1.39 -4.91 -11.82
N LEU A 69 -0.75 -3.83 -11.36
CA LEU A 69 0.14 -3.01 -12.19
C LEU A 69 1.35 -3.81 -12.70
N ARG A 70 1.98 -4.63 -11.84
CA ARG A 70 3.14 -5.47 -12.19
C ARG A 70 2.78 -6.57 -13.19
N VAL A 71 1.69 -7.28 -13.00
CA VAL A 71 1.28 -8.39 -13.89
C VAL A 71 0.98 -7.91 -15.30
N ARG A 72 0.54 -6.65 -15.47
CA ARG A 72 0.22 -6.07 -16.78
C ARG A 72 1.43 -5.55 -17.56
N TYR A 73 2.59 -5.40 -16.92
CA TYR A 73 3.88 -5.11 -17.54
C TYR A 73 4.97 -5.87 -16.77
N PRO A 74 5.34 -7.11 -17.17
CA PRO A 74 6.65 -7.64 -16.78
C PRO A 74 7.67 -6.58 -17.15
N SER A 75 8.52 -6.24 -16.19
CA SER A 75 9.51 -5.19 -16.32
C SER A 75 10.28 -5.40 -17.62
N ARG A 76 10.45 -4.33 -18.40
CA ARG A 76 11.30 -4.29 -19.61
C ARG A 76 12.80 -4.53 -19.30
N SER A 77 13.10 -5.09 -18.13
CA SER A 77 14.43 -5.52 -17.68
C SER A 77 14.87 -6.81 -18.37
N GLU A 78 13.96 -7.68 -18.84
CA GLU A 78 14.31 -8.89 -19.61
C GLU A 78 14.93 -8.59 -20.99
N ARG A 79 14.88 -7.34 -21.48
CA ARG A 79 15.45 -6.99 -22.79
C ARG A 79 16.99 -6.81 -22.76
N TRP A 80 17.62 -6.79 -21.59
CA TRP A 80 19.05 -6.52 -21.45
C TRP A 80 19.88 -7.76 -21.09
N GLU A 81 19.28 -8.96 -21.12
CA GLU A 81 19.96 -10.24 -20.86
C GLU A 81 20.25 -11.05 -22.14
N GLU A 82 20.11 -10.46 -23.34
CA GLU A 82 20.55 -11.04 -24.62
C GLU A 82 21.84 -10.43 -25.15
#